data_AF-A0A1Z4LSU8-F1
#
_entry.id   AF-A0A1Z4LSU8-F1
#
_cell.length_a   1.000
_cell.length_b   1.000
_cell.length_c   1.000
_cell.angle_alpha   90.00
_cell.angle_beta   90.00
_cell.angle_gamma   90.00
#
_symmetry.space_group_name_H-M   'P 1'
#
loop_
_entity.id
_entity.type
_entity.pdbx_description
1 polymer ?
#
loop_
_entity_poly.entity_id
_entity_poly.type
_entity_poly.pdbx_seq_one_letter_code
_entity_poly.pdbx_strand_id
1 'polypeptide(L)'
;MVSQLIKGTLSLGILYIMHKIAIDDNTQNVYPPFIFATNFDYSQFENSELQSKAKITLNQFIGFVRQTFDGLLENGQALNSIYQDCIANSSKGKKVFDNWLASDDFGASRYIAKAAIEIYNWFSKLPKRLQRLVRNNVQKWSVSALRQLTKVSHDLVKELVRSGKKTALQVKEEREKNERESERVREGEKEQSLTPTSLTPSLLAPGTRIVVKSSDRGWTDYAGIIMSEWKGDFWVLLDHVVAQGMDVKQLFKPHQIQPESLGSDIKQASLKDMFSAAQVENKIAEALQQREKERAEEAVGKFVEIRDAALLAAKEEIIAAQKHAQKMEQAKHELIEQLIAKENELQSVRGLVDTNQQLQQRIEDLEKALEDSNKDSWGNTFNKQAAKVVNKELEKTIEPLMSEVERLNNVLSQREQELTQAKATSRKQLKELQHKSKFPSVITEFGSLGEYLGWNGWSSKGYRTQNGTLYTGIHALTAFICDLKVSHPSYQEQEIPF
;
A
#
# COMPACT_ATOMS: atom_id res chain seq x y z
N MET A 1 -54.25 31.18 18.64
CA MET A 1 -53.93 32.48 17.99
C MET A 1 -52.59 33.11 18.41
N VAL A 2 -51.88 32.62 19.44
CA VAL A 2 -50.54 33.14 19.82
C VAL A 2 -49.38 32.42 19.10
N SER A 3 -49.61 31.25 18.50
CA SER A 3 -48.57 30.48 17.78
C SER A 3 -48.26 30.99 16.36
N GLN A 4 -49.13 31.80 15.75
CA GLN A 4 -48.87 32.38 14.42
C GLN A 4 -48.11 33.72 14.45
N LEU A 5 -48.01 34.39 15.61
CA LEU A 5 -47.29 35.66 15.70
C LEU A 5 -45.76 35.49 15.93
N ILE A 6 -45.31 34.32 16.38
CA ILE A 6 -43.88 34.07 16.68
C ILE A 6 -43.11 33.54 15.46
N LYS A 7 -43.80 32.99 14.44
CA LYS A 7 -43.17 32.52 13.20
C LYS A 7 -42.87 33.65 12.19
N GLY A 8 -43.49 34.82 12.33
CA GLY A 8 -43.31 35.94 11.41
C GLY A 8 -42.05 36.78 11.65
N THR A 9 -41.59 36.90 12.91
CA THR A 9 -40.50 37.80 13.29
C THR A 9 -39.12 37.15 13.29
N LEU A 10 -39.02 35.82 13.36
CA LEU A 10 -37.75 35.09 13.17
C LEU A 10 -37.35 34.96 11.70
N SER A 11 -38.30 35.05 10.77
CA SER A 11 -38.06 34.92 9.32
C SER A 11 -37.37 36.17 8.73
N LEU A 12 -37.63 37.36 9.27
CA LEU A 12 -36.99 38.61 8.83
C LEU A 12 -35.60 38.85 9.42
N GLY A 13 -35.29 38.26 10.58
CA GLY A 13 -33.96 38.36 11.20
C GLY A 13 -32.88 37.48 10.55
N ILE A 14 -33.27 36.34 9.97
CA ILE A 14 -32.34 35.42 9.28
C ILE A 14 -32.09 35.88 7.84
N LEU A 15 -33.08 36.54 7.21
CA LEU A 15 -32.93 37.09 5.85
C LEU A 15 -31.92 38.24 5.76
N TYR A 16 -31.67 38.96 6.86
CA TYR A 16 -30.71 40.07 6.89
C TYR A 16 -29.25 39.63 7.13
N ILE A 17 -29.04 38.44 7.70
CA ILE A 17 -27.69 37.88 7.92
C ILE A 17 -27.21 37.08 6.70
N MET A 18 -28.12 36.49 5.92
CA MET A 18 -27.75 35.74 4.70
C MET A 18 -27.43 36.62 3.49
N HIS A 19 -27.75 37.92 3.52
CA HIS A 19 -27.43 38.83 2.40
C HIS A 19 -26.01 39.43 2.46
N LYS A 20 -25.17 39.05 3.43
CA LYS A 20 -23.80 39.57 3.61
C LYS A 20 -22.66 38.55 3.52
N ILE A 21 -22.92 37.35 3.02
CA ILE A 21 -21.88 36.36 2.65
C ILE A 21 -22.12 35.92 1.20
N ALA A 22 -22.27 36.90 0.32
CA ALA A 22 -22.30 36.71 -1.12
C ALA A 22 -21.23 37.62 -1.73
N ILE A 23 -19.98 37.17 -1.68
CA ILE A 23 -18.86 37.56 -2.55
C ILE A 23 -17.81 36.44 -2.39
N ASP A 24 -17.37 35.91 -3.53
CA ASP A 24 -16.31 34.93 -3.78
C ASP A 24 -16.50 33.49 -3.24
N ASP A 25 -16.88 32.53 -4.08
CA ASP A 25 -15.90 31.82 -4.93
C ASP A 25 -16.61 30.82 -5.87
N ASN A 26 -16.22 30.85 -7.14
CA ASN A 26 -16.76 30.01 -8.21
C ASN A 26 -15.74 28.90 -8.48
N THR A 27 -15.96 27.70 -7.93
CA THR A 27 -15.19 26.50 -8.33
C THR A 27 -16.11 25.35 -8.69
N GLN A 28 -16.08 25.01 -9.97
CA GLN A 28 -16.66 23.81 -10.56
C GLN A 28 -16.12 22.55 -9.88
N ASN A 29 -17.02 21.64 -9.53
CA ASN A 29 -16.75 20.36 -8.90
C ASN A 29 -16.22 19.35 -9.94
N VAL A 30 -14.99 19.55 -10.38
CA VAL A 30 -14.10 18.47 -10.82
C VAL A 30 -13.41 18.03 -9.54
N TYR A 31 -13.55 16.78 -9.10
CA TYR A 31 -12.75 16.28 -7.97
C TYR A 31 -11.28 16.60 -8.27
N PRO A 32 -10.64 17.54 -7.54
CA PRO A 32 -9.24 17.82 -7.78
C PRO A 32 -8.47 16.53 -7.47
N PRO A 33 -7.43 16.19 -8.24
CA PRO A 33 -6.49 15.16 -7.80
C PRO A 33 -6.11 15.52 -6.37
N PHE A 34 -6.14 14.56 -5.43
CA PHE A 34 -5.78 14.82 -4.02
C PHE A 34 -4.48 15.63 -4.00
N ILE A 35 -4.58 16.93 -3.76
CA ILE A 35 -3.42 17.81 -3.70
C ILE A 35 -2.86 17.59 -2.31
N PHE A 36 -1.90 16.67 -2.22
CA PHE A 36 -1.14 16.51 -1.00
C PHE A 36 -0.37 17.81 -0.76
N ALA A 37 -0.62 18.45 0.39
CA ALA A 37 0.24 19.52 0.85
C ALA A 37 1.64 18.95 0.98
N THR A 38 2.56 19.46 0.16
CA THR A 38 3.96 19.06 0.18
C THR A 38 4.68 19.98 1.15
N ASN A 39 5.24 19.40 2.21
CA ASN A 39 6.03 20.09 3.23
C ASN A 39 7.52 20.06 2.89
N PHE A 40 7.95 19.15 2.01
CA PHE A 40 9.34 19.11 1.56
C PHE A 40 9.66 20.27 0.59
N ASP A 41 10.79 20.92 0.81
CA ASP A 41 11.32 21.92 -0.12
C ASP A 41 11.97 21.23 -1.33
N TYR A 42 11.18 21.05 -2.39
CA TYR A 42 11.65 20.43 -3.64
C TYR A 42 12.75 21.22 -4.33
N SER A 43 12.99 22.49 -3.99
CA SER A 43 14.12 23.24 -4.56
C SER A 43 15.48 22.66 -4.16
N GLN A 44 15.53 21.80 -3.12
CA GLN A 44 16.73 21.06 -2.74
C GLN A 44 17.17 20.03 -3.80
N PHE A 45 16.28 19.62 -4.71
CA PHE A 45 16.69 18.86 -5.89
C PHE A 45 17.23 19.84 -6.93
N GLU A 46 18.50 19.70 -7.29
CA GLU A 46 19.21 20.63 -8.20
C GLU A 46 18.60 20.74 -9.60
N ASN A 47 17.85 19.73 -10.06
CA ASN A 47 17.26 19.66 -11.39
C ASN A 47 15.71 19.72 -11.31
N SER A 48 15.08 20.61 -12.08
CA SER A 48 13.62 20.74 -12.20
C SER A 48 12.91 19.47 -12.72
N GLU A 49 13.59 18.69 -13.55
CA GLU A 49 13.11 17.38 -14.01
C GLU A 49 13.06 16.40 -12.83
N LEU A 50 14.09 16.37 -11.99
CA LEU A 50 14.16 15.52 -10.81
C LEU A 50 13.11 15.92 -9.77
N GLN A 51 12.86 17.23 -9.60
CA GLN A 51 11.74 17.73 -8.80
C GLN A 51 10.39 17.21 -9.29
N SER A 52 10.16 17.31 -10.60
CA SER A 52 8.92 16.83 -11.22
C SER A 52 8.76 15.33 -11.08
N LYS A 53 9.85 14.57 -11.30
CA LYS A 53 9.91 13.12 -11.13
C LYS A 53 9.61 12.71 -9.69
N ALA A 54 10.22 13.39 -8.70
CA ALA A 54 9.97 13.15 -7.28
C ALA A 54 8.50 13.40 -6.90
N LYS A 55 7.91 14.53 -7.34
CA LYS A 55 6.48 14.83 -7.12
C LYS A 55 5.56 13.80 -7.74
N ILE A 56 5.82 13.40 -8.99
CA ILE A 56 5.03 12.38 -9.70
C ILE A 56 5.14 11.03 -8.97
N THR A 57 6.35 10.60 -8.60
CA THR A 57 6.57 9.34 -7.89
C THR A 57 5.92 9.35 -6.51
N LEU A 58 5.94 10.45 -5.76
CA LEU A 58 5.22 10.55 -4.49
C LEU A 58 3.71 10.37 -4.68
N ASN A 59 3.12 11.07 -5.65
CA ASN A 59 1.69 10.98 -5.93
C ASN A 59 1.28 9.56 -6.36
N GLN A 60 2.09 8.92 -7.22
CA GLN A 60 1.88 7.53 -7.63
C GLN A 60 2.04 6.56 -6.45
N PHE A 61 3.05 6.78 -5.61
CA PHE A 61 3.34 5.96 -4.45
C PHE A 61 2.15 5.93 -3.49
N ILE A 62 1.64 7.11 -3.10
CA ILE A 62 0.51 7.23 -2.16
C ILE A 62 -0.76 6.57 -2.73
N GLY A 63 -1.02 6.74 -4.04
CA GLY A 63 -2.15 6.08 -4.71
C GLY A 63 -2.04 4.56 -4.73
N PHE A 64 -0.83 4.00 -4.65
CA PHE A 64 -0.58 2.58 -4.87
C PHE A 64 -0.49 1.71 -3.60
N VAL A 65 -0.19 2.28 -2.42
CA VAL A 65 0.39 1.61 -1.22
C VAL A 65 -0.18 0.23 -0.77
N ARG A 66 -1.24 -0.36 -1.34
CA ARG A 66 -1.87 -1.58 -0.79
C ARG A 66 -2.23 -2.73 -1.76
N GLN A 67 -1.92 -2.70 -3.06
CA GLN A 67 -2.59 -3.67 -3.95
C GLN A 67 -1.78 -4.90 -4.37
N THR A 68 -0.50 -4.80 -4.74
CA THR A 68 0.25 -5.96 -5.27
C THR A 68 1.75 -5.90 -5.01
N PHE A 69 2.43 -7.04 -5.09
CA PHE A 69 3.91 -7.11 -5.06
C PHE A 69 4.53 -6.40 -6.26
N ASP A 70 3.91 -6.49 -7.44
CA ASP A 70 4.46 -5.89 -8.65
C ASP A 70 4.47 -4.36 -8.58
N GLY A 71 3.41 -3.71 -8.11
CA GLY A 71 3.52 -2.26 -7.96
C GLY A 71 4.35 -1.83 -6.75
N LEU A 72 4.61 -2.71 -5.76
CA LEU A 72 5.66 -2.47 -4.77
C LEU A 72 7.04 -2.45 -5.44
N LEU A 73 7.28 -3.34 -6.40
CA LEU A 73 8.52 -3.34 -7.20
C LEU A 73 8.62 -2.13 -8.12
N GLU A 74 7.54 -1.71 -8.77
CA GLU A 74 7.53 -0.51 -9.63
C GLU A 74 7.82 0.76 -8.81
N ASN A 75 7.19 0.89 -7.64
CA ASN A 75 7.49 1.99 -6.73
C ASN A 75 8.93 1.94 -6.19
N GLY A 76 9.41 0.75 -5.81
CA GLY A 76 10.80 0.55 -5.40
C GLY A 76 11.78 0.94 -6.50
N GLN A 77 11.48 0.58 -7.76
CA GLN A 77 12.27 0.96 -8.93
C GLN A 77 12.27 2.47 -9.16
N ALA A 78 11.11 3.12 -9.11
CA ALA A 78 10.98 4.56 -9.32
C ALA A 78 11.74 5.35 -8.24
N LEU A 79 11.55 4.98 -6.96
CA LEU A 79 12.28 5.56 -5.84
C LEU A 79 13.79 5.32 -5.95
N ASN A 80 14.22 4.12 -6.32
CA ASN A 80 15.64 3.81 -6.52
C ASN A 80 16.22 4.59 -7.71
N SER A 81 15.47 4.81 -8.78
CA SER A 81 15.90 5.65 -9.90
C SER A 81 16.10 7.10 -9.46
N ILE A 82 15.19 7.69 -8.68
CA ILE A 82 15.36 9.03 -8.13
C ILE A 82 16.61 9.10 -7.24
N TYR A 83 16.85 8.08 -6.40
CA TYR A 83 18.05 8.01 -5.58
C TYR A 83 19.35 8.03 -6.42
N GLN A 84 19.40 7.23 -7.50
CA GLN A 84 20.55 7.22 -8.40
C GLN A 84 20.71 8.58 -9.11
N ASP A 85 19.61 9.18 -9.57
CA ASP A 85 19.64 10.50 -10.21
C ASP A 85 20.13 11.59 -9.22
N CYS A 86 19.73 11.51 -7.94
CA CYS A 86 20.23 12.43 -6.91
C CYS A 86 21.76 12.32 -6.77
N ILE A 87 22.29 11.11 -6.65
CA ILE A 87 23.74 10.88 -6.50
C ILE A 87 24.51 11.30 -7.74
N ALA A 88 23.95 11.06 -8.93
CA ALA A 88 24.60 11.42 -10.19
C ALA A 88 24.68 12.94 -10.41
N ASN A 89 23.65 13.69 -9.96
CA ASN A 89 23.58 15.13 -10.19
C ASN A 89 24.24 15.97 -9.09
N SER A 90 24.28 15.48 -7.83
CA SER A 90 24.78 16.27 -6.69
C SER A 90 25.63 15.46 -5.71
N SER A 91 26.73 16.07 -5.24
CA SER A 91 27.53 15.53 -4.12
C SER A 91 26.73 15.40 -2.82
N LYS A 92 25.67 16.21 -2.65
CA LYS A 92 24.74 16.16 -1.52
C LYS A 92 23.49 15.32 -1.82
N GLY A 93 23.39 14.73 -3.01
CA GLY A 93 22.19 14.06 -3.50
C GLY A 93 21.67 12.96 -2.58
N LYS A 94 22.56 12.15 -1.98
CA LYS A 94 22.18 11.15 -0.97
C LYS A 94 21.43 11.78 0.21
N LYS A 95 21.95 12.89 0.75
CA LYS A 95 21.36 13.60 1.89
C LYS A 95 20.01 14.23 1.50
N VAL A 96 19.90 14.79 0.30
CA VAL A 96 18.64 15.36 -0.22
C VAL A 96 17.57 14.27 -0.33
N PHE A 97 17.92 13.12 -0.91
CA PHE A 97 17.00 11.98 -1.02
C PHE A 97 16.58 11.45 0.36
N ASP A 98 17.52 11.27 1.29
CA ASP A 98 17.22 10.81 2.65
C ASP A 98 16.31 11.80 3.38
N ASN A 99 16.53 13.11 3.22
CA ASN A 99 15.69 14.16 3.78
C ASN A 99 14.28 14.15 3.16
N TRP A 100 14.18 13.99 1.84
CA TRP A 100 12.90 13.88 1.14
C TRP A 100 12.10 12.66 1.61
N LEU A 101 12.76 11.50 1.70
CA LEU A 101 12.13 10.28 2.21
C LEU A 101 11.75 10.39 3.70
N ALA A 102 12.50 11.17 4.47
CA ALA A 102 12.23 11.46 5.88
C ALA A 102 11.23 12.61 6.10
N SER A 103 10.78 13.30 5.05
CA SER A 103 9.78 14.36 5.16
C SER A 103 8.39 13.84 5.55
N ASP A 104 7.51 14.77 5.92
CA ASP A 104 6.12 14.47 6.26
C ASP A 104 5.26 14.17 5.03
N ASP A 105 5.75 14.45 3.82
CA ASP A 105 5.10 14.11 2.54
C ASP A 105 4.78 12.62 2.43
N PHE A 106 5.65 11.76 2.99
CA PHE A 106 5.40 10.32 3.05
C PHE A 106 4.54 9.90 4.25
N GLY A 107 4.44 10.73 5.30
CA GLY A 107 3.72 10.42 6.53
C GLY A 107 3.98 9.01 7.06
N ALA A 108 2.90 8.27 7.35
CA ALA A 108 2.95 6.89 7.83
C ALA A 108 3.49 5.88 6.78
N SER A 109 3.52 6.25 5.49
CA SER A 109 3.97 5.39 4.41
C SER A 109 5.51 5.37 4.23
N ARG A 110 6.24 6.19 4.99
CA ARG A 110 7.71 6.25 4.99
C ARG A 110 8.37 4.88 5.13
N TYR A 111 7.87 4.03 6.03
CA TYR A 111 8.43 2.69 6.23
C TYR A 111 8.26 1.82 4.97
N ILE A 112 7.13 1.97 4.26
CA ILE A 112 6.82 1.21 3.04
C ILE A 112 7.73 1.67 1.90
N ALA A 113 7.98 2.97 1.77
CA ALA A 113 8.88 3.49 0.75
C ALA A 113 10.30 2.95 0.92
N LYS A 114 10.82 2.95 2.17
CA LYS A 114 12.12 2.33 2.49
C LYS A 114 12.13 0.83 2.18
N ALA A 115 11.06 0.11 2.56
CA ALA A 115 10.95 -1.31 2.28
C ALA A 115 10.86 -1.62 0.78
N ALA A 116 10.16 -0.79 -0.01
CA ALA A 116 10.03 -0.95 -1.45
C ALA A 116 11.39 -0.86 -2.16
N ILE A 117 12.22 0.12 -1.79
CA ILE A 117 13.60 0.26 -2.32
C ILE A 117 14.43 -0.97 -1.93
N GLU A 118 14.39 -1.40 -0.67
CA GLU A 118 15.11 -2.57 -0.17
C GLU A 118 14.72 -3.85 -0.94
N ILE A 119 13.41 -4.08 -1.09
CA ILE A 119 12.84 -5.23 -1.78
C ILE A 119 13.19 -5.21 -3.27
N TYR A 120 13.09 -4.07 -3.95
CA TYR A 120 13.47 -3.94 -5.35
C TYR A 120 14.96 -4.23 -5.58
N ASN A 121 15.83 -3.69 -4.74
CA ASN A 121 17.28 -3.89 -4.84
C ASN A 121 17.70 -5.34 -4.56
N TRP A 122 16.96 -6.05 -3.70
CA TRP A 122 17.13 -7.49 -3.50
C TRP A 122 16.59 -8.29 -4.69
N PHE A 123 15.34 -8.01 -5.10
CA PHE A 123 14.65 -8.76 -6.15
C PHE A 123 15.38 -8.69 -7.50
N SER A 124 15.89 -7.51 -7.86
CA SER A 124 16.66 -7.31 -9.11
C SER A 124 17.95 -8.13 -9.18
N LYS A 125 18.53 -8.50 -8.03
CA LYS A 125 19.74 -9.33 -7.93
C LYS A 125 19.45 -10.83 -7.96
N LEU A 126 18.19 -11.25 -7.78
CA LEU A 126 17.82 -12.66 -7.81
C LEU A 126 17.96 -13.25 -9.23
N PRO A 127 18.30 -14.53 -9.37
CA PRO A 127 18.20 -15.24 -10.64
C PRO A 127 16.80 -15.15 -11.25
N LYS A 128 16.68 -14.98 -12.58
CA LYS A 128 15.39 -14.86 -13.31
C LYS A 128 14.37 -15.97 -12.98
N ARG A 129 14.84 -17.15 -12.62
CA ARG A 129 13.99 -18.28 -12.19
C ARG A 129 13.34 -18.02 -10.83
N LEU A 130 14.11 -17.50 -9.87
CA LEU A 130 13.59 -17.12 -8.55
C LEU A 130 12.73 -15.87 -8.62
N GLN A 131 13.07 -14.88 -9.45
CA GLN A 131 12.22 -13.70 -9.68
C GLN A 131 10.79 -14.09 -10.08
N ARG A 132 10.66 -15.01 -11.06
CA ARG A 132 9.35 -15.55 -11.50
C ARG A 132 8.63 -16.30 -10.37
N LEU A 133 9.35 -17.13 -9.61
CA LEU A 133 8.77 -17.87 -8.51
C LEU A 133 8.23 -16.94 -7.41
N VAL A 134 9.03 -15.95 -7.00
CA VAL A 134 8.65 -14.93 -6.02
C VAL A 134 7.42 -14.18 -6.52
N ARG A 135 7.47 -13.59 -7.73
CA ARG A 135 6.33 -12.85 -8.30
C ARG A 135 5.03 -13.65 -8.31
N ASN A 136 5.06 -14.94 -8.63
CA ASN A 136 3.83 -15.72 -8.71
C ASN A 136 3.21 -16.04 -7.34
N ASN A 137 4.01 -16.12 -6.28
CA ASN A 137 3.57 -16.65 -4.99
C ASN A 137 3.46 -15.59 -3.89
N VAL A 138 4.07 -14.42 -4.05
CA VAL A 138 4.13 -13.39 -2.99
C VAL A 138 3.20 -12.20 -3.18
N GLN A 139 2.33 -12.20 -4.20
CA GLN A 139 1.45 -11.05 -4.53
C GLN A 139 0.61 -10.55 -3.36
N LYS A 140 0.23 -11.44 -2.43
CA LYS A 140 -0.63 -11.15 -1.28
C LYS A 140 0.11 -11.16 0.07
N TRP A 141 1.44 -11.13 0.05
CA TRP A 141 2.26 -11.08 1.26
C TRP A 141 2.32 -9.65 1.80
N SER A 142 2.48 -9.52 3.12
CA SER A 142 2.66 -8.20 3.74
C SER A 142 4.07 -7.66 3.45
N VAL A 143 4.21 -6.33 3.37
CA VAL A 143 5.49 -5.65 3.16
C VAL A 143 6.52 -6.07 4.22
N SER A 144 6.11 -6.23 5.48
CA SER A 144 6.99 -6.72 6.55
C SER A 144 7.51 -8.14 6.29
N ALA A 145 6.69 -9.05 5.75
CA ALA A 145 7.11 -10.41 5.43
C ALA A 145 8.08 -10.42 4.23
N LEU A 146 7.77 -9.64 3.20
CA LEU A 146 8.64 -9.45 2.04
C LEU A 146 9.99 -8.87 2.43
N ARG A 147 10.02 -7.93 3.38
CA ARG A 147 11.25 -7.35 3.92
C ARG A 147 12.06 -8.34 4.76
N GLN A 148 11.44 -9.34 5.38
CA GLN A 148 12.22 -10.41 6.02
C GLN A 148 12.80 -11.36 4.97
N LEU A 149 12.07 -11.59 3.86
CA LEU A 149 12.52 -12.44 2.76
C LEU A 149 13.81 -11.93 2.11
N THR A 150 14.06 -10.61 2.12
CA THR A 150 15.32 -10.02 1.60
C THR A 150 16.56 -10.43 2.39
N LYS A 151 16.40 -10.94 3.62
CA LYS A 151 17.49 -11.32 4.54
C LYS A 151 17.78 -12.81 4.54
N VAL A 152 17.07 -13.56 3.72
CA VAL A 152 17.13 -15.02 3.67
C VAL A 152 18.00 -15.47 2.50
N SER A 153 18.70 -16.60 2.65
CA SER A 153 19.48 -17.20 1.57
C SER A 153 18.59 -17.60 0.39
N HIS A 154 19.16 -17.64 -0.82
CA HIS A 154 18.40 -17.94 -2.04
C HIS A 154 17.69 -19.30 -2.00
N ASP A 155 18.31 -20.30 -1.36
CA ASP A 155 17.73 -21.65 -1.23
C ASP A 155 16.50 -21.63 -0.31
N LEU A 156 16.60 -20.96 0.84
CA LEU A 156 15.47 -20.86 1.77
C LEU A 156 14.36 -19.95 1.22
N VAL A 157 14.67 -18.93 0.42
CA VAL A 157 13.66 -18.15 -0.31
C VAL A 157 12.80 -19.06 -1.21
N LYS A 158 13.43 -20.02 -1.91
CA LYS A 158 12.72 -20.95 -2.79
C LYS A 158 11.75 -21.83 -2.01
N GLU A 159 12.15 -22.30 -0.83
CA GLU A 159 11.31 -23.13 0.05
C GLU A 159 10.16 -22.34 0.65
N LEU A 160 10.47 -21.18 1.27
CA LEU A 160 9.49 -20.30 1.88
C LEU A 160 8.40 -19.88 0.89
N VAL A 161 8.80 -19.46 -0.31
CA VAL A 161 7.86 -19.00 -1.34
C VAL A 161 6.96 -20.13 -1.86
N ARG A 162 7.47 -21.37 -1.92
CA ARG A 162 6.67 -22.54 -2.33
C ARG A 162 5.68 -23.00 -1.27
N SER A 163 6.00 -22.79 0.00
CA SER A 163 5.14 -23.18 1.13
C SER A 163 3.89 -22.29 1.28
N GLY A 164 3.74 -21.26 0.46
CA GLY A 164 2.59 -20.37 0.47
C GLY A 164 2.79 -19.16 1.38
N LYS A 165 1.70 -18.47 1.72
CA LYS A 165 1.75 -17.20 2.46
C LYS A 165 2.32 -17.38 3.87
N LYS A 166 3.41 -16.66 4.18
CA LYS A 166 4.06 -16.63 5.49
C LYS A 166 3.96 -15.24 6.12
N THR A 167 3.88 -15.20 7.44
CA THR A 167 4.00 -13.96 8.22
C THR A 167 5.47 -13.56 8.39
N ALA A 168 5.73 -12.30 8.73
CA ALA A 168 7.09 -11.84 8.97
C ALA A 168 7.79 -12.60 10.11
N LEU A 169 7.03 -13.03 11.12
CA LEU A 169 7.56 -13.81 12.23
C LEU A 169 7.96 -15.22 11.78
N GLN A 170 7.12 -15.88 10.99
CA GLN A 170 7.41 -17.22 10.45
C GLN A 170 8.66 -17.20 9.54
N VAL A 171 8.80 -16.19 8.69
CA VAL A 171 10.00 -16.03 7.84
C VAL A 171 11.26 -15.84 8.71
N LYS A 172 11.15 -15.09 9.81
CA LYS A 172 12.25 -14.87 10.74
C LYS A 172 12.62 -16.16 11.49
N GLU A 173 11.64 -16.91 11.97
CA GLU A 173 11.86 -18.18 12.67
C GLU A 173 12.52 -19.24 11.77
N GLU A 174 12.05 -19.39 10.52
CA GLU A 174 12.69 -20.32 9.58
C GLU A 174 14.13 -19.91 9.23
N ARG A 175 14.39 -18.60 9.15
CA ARG A 175 15.76 -18.09 8.99
C ARG A 175 16.65 -18.47 10.17
N GLU A 176 16.21 -18.20 11.40
CA GLU A 176 16.97 -18.53 12.61
C GLU A 176 17.18 -20.04 12.76
N LYS A 177 16.20 -20.86 12.35
CA LYS A 177 16.32 -22.32 12.32
C LYS A 177 17.41 -22.77 11.34
N ASN A 178 17.40 -22.24 10.11
CA ASN A 178 18.39 -22.59 9.09
C ASN A 178 19.81 -22.14 9.46
N GLU A 179 19.95 -20.97 10.10
CA GLU A 179 21.24 -20.49 10.63
C GLU A 179 21.80 -21.45 11.70
N ARG A 180 20.97 -21.90 12.65
CA ARG A 180 21.38 -22.88 13.68
C ARG A 180 21.74 -24.24 13.11
N GLU A 181 21.00 -24.70 12.09
CA GLU A 181 21.26 -25.97 11.42
C GLU A 181 22.58 -25.92 10.63
N SER A 182 22.84 -24.80 9.95
CA SER A 182 24.09 -24.55 9.24
C SER A 182 25.30 -24.48 10.19
N GLU A 183 25.14 -23.91 11.40
CA GLU A 183 26.20 -23.87 12.42
C GLU A 183 26.52 -25.27 12.95
N ARG A 184 25.51 -26.10 13.23
CA ARG A 184 25.71 -27.49 13.68
C ARG A 184 26.44 -28.35 12.66
N VAL A 185 26.14 -28.20 11.37
CA VAL A 185 26.84 -28.93 10.30
C VAL A 185 28.31 -28.50 10.21
N ARG A 186 28.60 -27.20 10.35
CA ARG A 186 29.99 -26.68 10.34
C ARG A 186 30.81 -27.10 11.56
N GLU A 187 30.18 -27.27 12.72
CA GLU A 187 30.84 -27.80 13.91
C GLU A 187 31.12 -29.31 13.77
N GLY A 188 30.18 -30.07 13.19
CA GLY A 188 30.37 -31.50 12.91
C GLY A 188 31.42 -31.81 11.84
N GLU A 189 31.57 -30.96 10.81
CA GLU A 189 32.57 -31.16 9.75
C GLU A 189 34.00 -30.77 10.18
N LYS A 190 34.17 -29.96 11.23
CA LYS A 190 35.50 -29.67 11.78
C LYS A 190 36.11 -30.81 12.58
N GLU A 191 35.33 -31.82 12.98
CA GLU A 191 35.83 -33.00 13.70
C GLU A 191 36.20 -34.19 12.80
N GLN A 192 35.99 -34.11 11.47
CA GLN A 192 36.18 -35.26 10.56
C GLN A 192 37.31 -35.11 9.51
N SER A 193 38.18 -34.11 9.62
CA SER A 193 39.34 -33.96 8.70
C SER A 193 40.68 -33.96 9.42
N LEU A 194 41.05 -35.06 10.07
CA LEU A 194 42.46 -35.41 10.28
C LEU A 194 42.66 -36.94 10.17
N THR A 195 43.09 -37.39 9.00
CA THR A 195 43.76 -38.69 8.83
C THR A 195 45.14 -38.68 9.51
N PRO A 196 45.65 -39.86 9.91
CA PRO A 196 46.62 -40.00 10.98
C PRO A 196 48.05 -39.89 10.45
N THR A 197 48.87 -39.08 11.11
CA THR A 197 50.33 -39.22 11.00
C THR A 197 50.99 -38.81 12.31
N SER A 198 51.88 -39.67 12.77
CA SER A 198 52.92 -39.44 13.79
C SER A 198 52.50 -39.55 15.26
N LEU A 199 52.69 -40.76 15.77
CA LEU A 199 52.85 -41.08 17.20
C LEU A 199 54.05 -40.33 17.80
N THR A 200 53.80 -39.33 18.65
CA THR A 200 54.63 -39.00 19.83
C THR A 200 53.88 -38.01 20.75
N PRO A 201 53.98 -38.13 22.09
CA PRO A 201 52.93 -37.64 22.98
C PRO A 201 53.20 -36.20 23.48
N SER A 202 52.45 -35.23 22.98
CA SER A 202 52.24 -33.95 23.68
C SER A 202 51.03 -34.09 24.62
N LEU A 203 51.26 -34.60 25.82
CA LEU A 203 50.24 -34.99 26.83
C LEU A 203 49.51 -33.80 27.50
N LEU A 204 49.76 -32.57 27.05
CA LEU A 204 49.20 -31.33 27.60
C LEU A 204 48.55 -30.54 26.46
N ALA A 205 47.26 -30.79 26.23
CA ALA A 205 46.45 -30.07 25.24
C ALA A 205 45.34 -29.27 25.94
N PRO A 206 44.81 -28.19 25.34
CA PRO A 206 43.60 -27.51 25.84
C PRO A 206 42.47 -28.51 26.08
N GLY A 207 41.80 -28.40 27.24
CA GLY A 207 40.80 -29.35 27.73
C GLY A 207 41.35 -30.45 28.65
N THR A 208 42.67 -30.60 28.77
CA THR A 208 43.29 -31.60 29.67
C THR A 208 43.21 -31.15 31.13
N ARG A 209 42.82 -32.07 32.02
CA ARG A 209 42.90 -31.87 33.48
C ARG A 209 44.32 -32.02 33.99
N ILE A 210 44.74 -31.08 34.82
CA ILE A 210 46.08 -31.04 35.41
C ILE A 210 46.02 -30.76 36.90
N VAL A 211 47.11 -31.11 37.58
CA VAL A 211 47.44 -30.69 38.94
C VAL A 211 48.72 -29.86 38.88
N VAL A 212 48.72 -28.73 39.58
CA VAL A 212 49.89 -27.84 39.65
C VAL A 212 50.93 -28.41 40.62
N LYS A 213 52.12 -28.76 40.13
CA LYS A 213 53.23 -29.30 40.93
C LYS A 213 54.03 -28.27 41.71
N SER A 214 54.16 -27.07 41.16
CA SER A 214 54.97 -26.01 41.76
C SER A 214 54.47 -24.67 41.30
N SER A 215 54.17 -23.78 42.24
CA SER A 215 53.69 -22.43 41.95
C SER A 215 54.33 -21.41 42.88
N ASP A 216 54.89 -20.35 42.30
CA ASP A 216 55.44 -19.22 43.06
C ASP A 216 54.35 -18.43 43.81
N ARG A 217 53.08 -18.68 43.48
CA ARG A 217 51.90 -18.01 44.06
C ARG A 217 51.10 -18.90 45.02
N GLY A 218 51.65 -20.05 45.43
CA GLY A 218 51.03 -20.94 46.42
C GLY A 218 49.93 -21.85 45.87
N TRP A 219 49.80 -22.00 44.55
CA TRP A 219 48.82 -22.88 43.90
C TRP A 219 49.27 -24.34 43.77
N THR A 220 50.24 -24.79 44.57
CA THR A 220 50.69 -26.19 44.54
C THR A 220 49.57 -27.14 44.97
N ASP A 221 49.42 -28.27 44.28
CA ASP A 221 48.39 -29.30 44.45
C ASP A 221 46.96 -28.90 44.05
N TYR A 222 46.76 -27.72 43.46
CA TYR A 222 45.46 -27.34 42.93
C TYR A 222 45.20 -27.98 41.57
N ALA A 223 43.99 -28.52 41.39
CA ALA A 223 43.50 -29.06 40.13
C ALA A 223 42.87 -27.97 39.25
N GLY A 224 42.94 -28.17 37.94
CA GLY A 224 42.32 -27.28 36.97
C GLY A 224 42.35 -27.82 35.55
N ILE A 225 41.87 -27.02 34.61
CA ILE A 225 41.76 -27.37 33.19
C ILE A 225 42.61 -26.39 32.37
N ILE A 226 43.40 -26.93 31.44
CA ILE A 226 44.12 -26.11 30.46
C ILE A 226 43.11 -25.48 29.51
N MET A 227 43.04 -24.16 29.44
CA MET A 227 42.13 -23.42 28.57
C MET A 227 42.76 -23.08 27.21
N SER A 228 44.04 -22.70 27.21
CA SER A 228 44.78 -22.36 26.00
C SER A 228 46.29 -22.39 26.23
N GLU A 229 47.05 -22.56 25.15
CA GLU A 229 48.51 -22.49 25.15
C GLU A 229 48.98 -21.13 24.57
N TRP A 230 50.00 -20.53 25.17
CA TRP A 230 50.61 -19.29 24.69
C TRP A 230 52.13 -19.35 24.83
N LYS A 231 52.83 -19.37 23.68
CA LYS A 231 54.30 -19.39 23.59
C LYS A 231 54.96 -20.52 24.41
N GLY A 232 54.31 -21.68 24.51
CA GLY A 232 54.80 -22.83 25.28
C GLY A 232 54.43 -22.82 26.76
N ASP A 233 53.72 -21.79 27.25
CA ASP A 233 53.11 -21.77 28.58
C ASP A 233 51.60 -22.02 28.48
N PHE A 234 50.97 -22.46 29.58
CA PHE A 234 49.58 -22.90 29.61
C PHE A 234 48.72 -22.01 30.51
N TRP A 235 47.65 -21.45 29.95
CA TRP A 235 46.61 -20.79 30.73
C TRP A 235 45.69 -21.84 31.34
N VAL A 236 45.72 -21.96 32.66
CA VAL A 236 44.91 -22.92 33.43
C VAL A 236 43.83 -22.18 34.19
N LEU A 237 42.61 -22.70 34.14
CA LEU A 237 41.52 -22.31 35.04
C LEU A 237 41.49 -23.31 36.20
N LEU A 238 41.79 -22.84 37.41
CA LEU A 238 41.85 -23.68 38.62
C LEU A 238 40.46 -23.84 39.24
N ASP A 239 40.12 -25.06 39.66
CA ASP A 239 38.80 -25.40 40.21
C ASP A 239 38.45 -24.57 41.46
N HIS A 240 39.45 -24.28 42.29
CA HIS A 240 39.28 -23.46 43.49
C HIS A 240 38.92 -22.00 43.17
N VAL A 241 39.46 -21.45 42.09
CA VAL A 241 39.18 -20.07 41.66
C VAL A 241 37.74 -19.98 41.14
N VAL A 242 37.30 -20.99 40.39
CA VAL A 242 35.91 -21.13 39.92
C VAL A 242 34.94 -21.31 41.10
N ALA A 243 35.30 -22.13 42.11
CA ALA A 243 34.48 -22.32 43.30
C ALA A 243 34.29 -21.04 44.13
N GLN A 244 35.21 -20.09 44.02
CA GLN A 244 35.11 -18.75 44.62
C GLN A 244 34.35 -17.74 43.74
N GLY A 245 33.82 -18.18 42.58
CA GLY A 245 33.09 -17.32 41.64
C GLY A 245 33.99 -16.38 40.83
N MET A 246 35.29 -16.69 40.73
CA MET A 246 36.24 -15.90 39.95
C MET A 246 36.61 -16.62 38.65
N ASP A 247 36.70 -15.87 37.54
CA ASP A 247 37.10 -16.39 36.21
C ASP A 247 38.54 -16.00 35.85
N VAL A 248 39.44 -16.02 36.84
CA VAL A 248 40.85 -15.63 36.65
C VAL A 248 41.67 -16.82 36.19
N LYS A 249 42.22 -16.72 34.97
CA LYS A 249 43.16 -17.70 34.42
C LYS A 249 44.56 -17.43 34.95
N GLN A 250 45.30 -18.49 35.27
CA GLN A 250 46.69 -18.41 35.72
C GLN A 250 47.59 -19.06 34.67
N LEU A 251 48.74 -18.43 34.40
CA LEU A 251 49.71 -18.92 33.42
C LEU A 251 50.74 -19.81 34.13
N PHE A 252 50.92 -21.04 33.63
CA PHE A 252 51.88 -21.99 34.16
C PHE A 252 52.83 -22.51 33.08
N LYS A 253 54.09 -22.74 33.45
CA LYS A 253 55.08 -23.36 32.57
C LYS A 253 54.87 -24.88 32.51
N PRO A 254 55.32 -25.57 31.45
CA PRO A 254 55.10 -27.01 31.28
C PRO A 254 55.56 -27.88 32.46
N HIS A 255 56.65 -27.50 33.14
CA HIS A 255 57.18 -28.25 34.29
C HIS A 255 56.44 -27.98 35.60
N GLN A 256 55.58 -26.95 35.65
CA GLN A 256 54.80 -26.58 36.83
C GLN A 256 53.48 -27.35 36.92
N ILE A 257 53.09 -28.09 35.88
CA ILE A 257 51.81 -28.81 35.80
C ILE A 257 52.05 -30.27 35.41
N GLN A 258 51.21 -31.16 35.91
CA GLN A 258 51.17 -32.57 35.51
C GLN A 258 49.73 -32.97 35.20
N PRO A 259 49.47 -33.81 34.18
CA PRO A 259 48.15 -34.39 33.97
C PRO A 259 47.66 -35.07 35.24
N GLU A 260 46.40 -34.84 35.60
CA GLU A 260 45.75 -35.52 36.71
C GLU A 260 45.67 -37.01 36.37
N SER A 261 46.66 -37.79 36.84
CA SER A 261 46.63 -39.23 36.69
C SER A 261 45.45 -39.74 37.50
N LEU A 262 44.51 -40.45 36.86
CA LEU A 262 43.47 -41.25 37.53
C LEU A 262 44.15 -42.35 38.37
N GLY A 263 44.69 -41.96 39.51
CA GLY A 263 45.24 -42.83 40.54
C GLY A 263 44.20 -43.01 41.63
N SER A 264 43.49 -44.13 41.53
CA SER A 264 42.95 -44.91 42.64
C SER A 264 43.31 -44.43 44.04
N ASP A 265 42.40 -43.72 44.71
CA ASP A 265 42.23 -43.71 46.17
C ASP A 265 41.01 -42.87 46.57
N ILE A 266 39.81 -43.38 46.29
CA ILE A 266 38.59 -42.86 46.94
C ILE A 266 38.29 -43.76 48.13
N LYS A 267 38.64 -43.24 49.31
CA LYS A 267 38.24 -43.76 50.61
C LYS A 267 36.71 -43.86 50.67
N GLN A 268 36.21 -45.05 51.00
CA GLN A 268 34.82 -45.36 51.28
C GLN A 268 34.24 -44.40 52.33
N ALA A 269 33.45 -43.42 51.88
CA ALA A 269 32.50 -42.72 52.73
C ALA A 269 31.08 -43.19 52.36
N SER A 270 30.50 -43.95 53.29
CA SER A 270 29.08 -44.34 53.44
C SER A 270 28.15 -44.19 52.21
N LEU A 271 28.16 -45.23 51.37
CA LEU A 271 27.11 -45.59 50.41
C LEU A 271 25.84 -46.07 51.15
N LYS A 272 25.07 -45.16 51.76
CA LYS A 272 23.76 -45.52 52.35
C LYS A 272 22.56 -44.77 51.78
N ASP A 273 22.77 -43.76 50.93
CA ASP A 273 21.69 -43.03 50.22
C ASP A 273 22.05 -42.70 48.77
N MET A 274 22.69 -43.63 48.05
CA MET A 274 22.85 -43.47 46.60
C MET A 274 21.67 -44.13 45.90
N PHE A 275 20.84 -43.29 45.28
CA PHE A 275 19.76 -43.75 44.39
C PHE A 275 20.35 -44.74 43.38
N SER A 276 19.71 -45.91 43.26
CA SER A 276 20.05 -46.85 42.20
C SER A 276 19.91 -46.17 40.83
N ALA A 277 20.72 -46.54 39.84
CA ALA A 277 20.65 -45.98 38.49
C ALA A 277 19.20 -45.99 37.94
N ALA A 278 18.43 -47.04 38.23
CA ALA A 278 17.01 -47.14 37.87
C ALA A 278 16.12 -46.10 38.59
N GLN A 279 16.44 -45.73 39.83
CA GLN A 279 15.70 -44.69 40.56
C GLN A 279 16.03 -43.29 40.05
N VAL A 280 17.27 -43.05 39.60
CA VAL A 280 17.67 -41.80 38.95
C VAL A 280 16.99 -41.66 37.60
N GLU A 281 16.96 -42.72 36.77
CA GLU A 281 16.25 -42.73 35.49
C GLU A 281 14.75 -42.48 35.65
N ASN A 282 14.11 -43.12 36.63
CA ASN A 282 12.69 -42.88 36.92
C ASN A 282 12.42 -41.43 37.36
N LYS A 283 13.28 -40.84 38.21
CA LYS A 283 13.14 -39.43 38.61
C LYS A 283 13.37 -38.47 37.45
N ILE A 284 14.29 -38.79 36.54
CA ILE A 284 14.51 -37.99 35.31
C ILE A 284 13.27 -38.06 34.41
N ALA A 285 12.71 -39.25 34.21
CA ALA A 285 11.50 -39.42 33.42
C ALA A 285 10.30 -38.66 34.01
N GLU A 286 10.10 -38.74 35.32
CA GLU A 286 9.04 -38.02 36.02
C GLU A 286 9.23 -36.48 35.93
N ALA A 287 10.45 -35.99 36.12
CA ALA A 287 10.76 -34.56 35.99
C ALA A 287 10.56 -34.04 34.56
N LEU A 288 10.89 -34.85 33.55
CA LEU A 288 10.66 -34.51 32.14
C LEU A 288 9.15 -34.46 31.84
N GLN A 289 8.39 -35.43 32.31
CA GLN A 289 6.93 -35.48 32.12
C GLN A 289 6.23 -34.29 32.79
N GLN A 290 6.65 -33.93 34.00
CA GLN A 290 6.12 -32.76 34.70
C GLN A 290 6.43 -31.46 33.94
N ARG A 291 7.65 -31.30 33.44
CA ARG A 291 8.04 -30.14 32.63
C ARG A 291 7.27 -30.05 31.32
N GLU A 292 6.97 -31.18 30.68
CA GLU A 292 6.15 -31.22 29.47
C GLU A 292 4.71 -30.80 29.75
N LYS A 293 4.14 -31.24 30.87
CA LYS A 293 2.80 -30.83 31.32
C LYS A 293 2.73 -29.32 31.59
N GLU A 294 3.68 -28.78 32.35
CA GLU A 294 3.76 -27.34 32.63
C GLU A 294 3.91 -26.51 31.34
N ARG A 295 4.76 -26.97 30.40
CA ARG A 295 4.91 -26.31 29.09
C ARG A 295 3.61 -26.35 28.28
N ALA A 296 2.85 -27.44 28.34
CA ALA A 296 1.56 -27.55 27.67
C ALA A 296 0.53 -26.58 28.27
N GLU A 297 0.47 -26.48 29.60
CA GLU A 297 -0.40 -25.54 30.32
C GLU A 297 -0.05 -24.08 30.01
N GLU A 298 1.23 -23.71 30.04
CA GLU A 298 1.69 -22.37 29.63
C GLU A 298 1.34 -22.04 28.17
N ALA A 299 1.48 -23.01 27.27
CA ALA A 299 1.14 -22.83 25.87
C ALA A 299 -0.37 -22.55 25.71
N VAL A 300 -1.22 -23.31 26.40
CA VAL A 300 -2.68 -23.08 26.42
C VAL A 300 -3.00 -21.69 26.98
N GLY A 301 -2.36 -21.26 28.06
CA GLY A 301 -2.51 -19.90 28.61
C GLY A 301 -2.21 -18.82 27.58
N LYS A 302 -1.07 -18.92 26.88
CA LYS A 302 -0.70 -17.99 25.81
C LYS A 302 -1.69 -18.00 24.64
N PHE A 303 -2.21 -19.16 24.26
CA PHE A 303 -3.22 -19.24 23.20
C PHE A 303 -4.52 -18.52 23.58
N VAL A 304 -4.95 -18.63 24.83
CA VAL A 304 -6.14 -17.92 25.33
C VAL A 304 -5.92 -16.41 25.31
N GLU A 305 -4.78 -15.92 25.79
CA GLU A 305 -4.45 -14.49 25.77
C GLU A 305 -4.40 -13.92 24.34
N ILE A 306 -3.77 -14.65 23.41
CA ILE A 306 -3.70 -14.26 21.99
C ILE A 306 -5.09 -14.22 21.37
N ARG A 307 -5.93 -15.23 21.65
CA ARG A 307 -7.30 -15.30 21.16
C ARG A 307 -8.12 -14.11 21.67
N ASP A 308 -8.02 -13.80 22.96
CA ASP A 308 -8.82 -12.74 23.56
C ASP A 308 -8.35 -11.35 23.08
N ALA A 309 -7.04 -11.15 22.90
CA ALA A 309 -6.49 -9.95 22.28
C ALA A 309 -6.94 -9.81 20.81
N ALA A 310 -6.96 -10.90 20.04
CA ALA A 310 -7.45 -10.91 18.66
C ALA A 310 -8.94 -10.60 18.59
N LEU A 311 -9.75 -11.10 19.53
CA LEU A 311 -11.18 -10.78 19.61
C LEU A 311 -11.43 -9.31 19.95
N LEU A 312 -10.63 -8.71 20.83
CA LEU A 312 -10.71 -7.28 21.13
C LEU A 312 -10.37 -6.43 19.91
N ALA A 313 -9.26 -6.75 19.21
CA ALA A 313 -8.87 -6.04 17.99
C ALA A 313 -9.93 -6.16 16.88
N ALA A 314 -10.52 -7.35 16.71
CA ALA A 314 -11.59 -7.57 15.74
C ALA A 314 -12.86 -6.74 16.08
N LYS A 315 -13.21 -6.61 17.36
CA LYS A 315 -14.34 -5.77 17.79
C LYS A 315 -14.09 -4.30 17.48
N GLU A 316 -12.89 -3.79 17.74
CA GLU A 316 -12.53 -2.40 17.43
C GLU A 316 -12.59 -2.13 15.92
N GLU A 317 -12.10 -3.06 15.10
CA GLU A 317 -12.17 -2.95 13.64
C GLU A 317 -13.62 -2.97 13.13
N ILE A 318 -14.48 -3.83 13.69
CA ILE A 318 -15.92 -3.86 13.36
C ILE A 318 -16.58 -2.53 13.73
N ILE A 319 -16.30 -1.97 14.89
CA ILE A 319 -16.86 -0.67 15.32
C ILE A 319 -16.39 0.45 14.39
N ALA A 320 -15.11 0.47 14.02
CA ALA A 320 -14.57 1.45 13.08
C ALA A 320 -15.21 1.32 11.69
N ALA A 321 -15.40 0.10 11.20
CA ALA A 321 -16.07 -0.18 9.94
C ALA A 321 -17.54 0.27 9.95
N GLN A 322 -18.28 -0.02 11.03
CA GLN A 322 -19.66 0.44 11.20
C GLN A 322 -19.77 1.96 11.20
N LYS A 323 -18.88 2.64 11.94
CA LYS A 323 -18.84 4.12 11.96
C LYS A 323 -18.53 4.70 10.58
N HIS A 324 -17.64 4.07 9.82
CA HIS A 324 -17.34 4.47 8.45
C HIS A 324 -18.54 4.26 7.52
N ALA A 325 -19.23 3.13 7.63
CA ALA A 325 -20.43 2.83 6.86
C ALA A 325 -21.54 3.86 7.12
N GLN A 326 -21.80 4.20 8.39
CA GLN A 326 -22.77 5.23 8.77
C GLN A 326 -22.40 6.60 8.19
N LYS A 327 -21.12 6.99 8.25
CA LYS A 327 -20.66 8.25 7.65
C LYS A 327 -20.85 8.27 6.13
N MET A 328 -20.62 7.13 5.47
CA MET A 328 -20.85 7.00 4.02
C MET A 328 -22.34 7.09 3.66
N GLU A 329 -23.20 6.52 4.49
CA GLU A 329 -24.65 6.63 4.33
C GLU A 329 -25.15 8.06 4.50
N GLN A 330 -24.63 8.81 5.47
CA GLN A 330 -24.92 10.24 5.64
C GLN A 330 -24.47 11.05 4.41
N ALA A 331 -23.24 10.85 3.94
CA ALA A 331 -22.74 11.53 2.75
C ALA A 331 -23.57 11.20 1.49
N LYS A 332 -24.08 9.96 1.39
CA LYS A 332 -25.00 9.57 0.31
C LYS A 332 -26.32 10.34 0.38
N HIS A 333 -26.90 10.50 1.58
CA HIS A 333 -28.13 11.28 1.75
C HIS A 333 -27.92 12.75 1.38
N GLU A 334 -26.82 13.37 1.81
CA GLU A 334 -26.46 14.74 1.43
C GLU A 334 -26.32 14.90 -0.09
N LEU A 335 -25.70 13.92 -0.76
CA LEU A 335 -25.58 13.92 -2.22
C LEU A 335 -26.94 13.83 -2.91
N ILE A 336 -27.86 13.01 -2.39
CA ILE A 336 -29.23 12.88 -2.92
C ILE A 336 -29.97 14.22 -2.79
N GLU A 337 -29.86 14.91 -1.64
CA GLU A 337 -30.47 16.23 -1.45
C GLU A 337 -29.90 17.27 -2.43
N GLN A 338 -28.58 17.26 -2.66
CA GLN A 338 -27.96 18.13 -3.66
C GLN A 338 -28.46 17.84 -5.07
N LEU A 339 -28.64 16.56 -5.43
CA LEU A 339 -29.18 16.18 -6.74
C LEU A 339 -30.64 16.64 -6.91
N ILE A 340 -31.47 16.51 -5.88
CA ILE A 340 -32.85 17.00 -5.89
C ILE A 340 -32.87 18.52 -6.07
N ALA A 341 -32.01 19.25 -5.35
CA ALA A 341 -31.90 20.70 -5.51
C ALA A 341 -31.50 21.09 -6.94
N LYS A 342 -30.56 20.37 -7.55
CA LYS A 342 -30.14 20.62 -8.94
C LYS A 342 -31.20 20.26 -9.97
N GLU A 343 -31.97 19.20 -9.77
CA GLU A 343 -33.10 18.90 -10.66
C GLU A 343 -34.18 20.00 -10.59
N ASN A 344 -34.45 20.53 -9.40
CA ASN A 344 -35.38 21.66 -9.24
C ASN A 344 -34.89 22.93 -9.95
N GLU A 345 -33.59 23.23 -9.86
CA GLU A 345 -32.98 24.34 -10.63
C GLU A 345 -33.14 24.12 -12.15
N LEU A 346 -32.87 22.90 -12.64
CA LEU A 346 -33.05 22.56 -14.05
C LEU A 346 -34.50 22.68 -14.50
N GLN A 347 -35.46 22.29 -13.67
CA GLN A 347 -36.88 22.44 -13.97
C GLN A 347 -37.29 23.91 -14.06
N SER A 348 -36.74 24.78 -13.20
CA SER A 348 -36.94 26.24 -13.28
C SER A 348 -36.40 26.80 -14.60
N VAL A 349 -35.17 26.39 -14.99
CA VAL A 349 -34.58 26.80 -16.27
C VAL A 349 -35.41 26.34 -17.46
N ARG A 350 -35.94 25.12 -17.44
CA ARG A 350 -36.86 24.63 -18.49
C ARG A 350 -38.10 25.51 -18.62
N GLY A 351 -38.72 25.90 -17.50
CA GLY A 351 -39.87 26.82 -17.52
C GLY A 351 -39.55 28.21 -18.09
N LEU A 352 -38.33 28.72 -17.84
CA LEU A 352 -37.87 29.97 -18.45
C LEU A 352 -37.67 29.84 -19.96
N VAL A 353 -37.15 28.71 -20.43
CA VAL A 353 -37.02 28.43 -21.88
C VAL A 353 -38.39 28.41 -22.55
N ASP A 354 -39.37 27.73 -21.97
CA ASP A 354 -40.74 27.68 -22.50
C ASP A 354 -41.36 29.08 -22.58
N THR A 355 -41.16 29.89 -21.54
CA THR A 355 -41.64 31.28 -21.50
C THR A 355 -40.97 32.14 -22.57
N ASN A 356 -39.66 31.99 -22.75
CA ASN A 356 -38.90 32.72 -23.76
C ASN A 356 -39.37 32.35 -25.18
N GLN A 357 -39.64 31.07 -25.43
CA GLN A 357 -40.20 30.61 -26.71
C GLN A 357 -41.59 31.21 -26.96
N GLN A 358 -42.45 31.29 -25.95
CA GLN A 358 -43.76 31.95 -26.08
C GLN A 358 -43.63 33.45 -26.37
N LEU A 359 -42.68 34.13 -25.73
CA LEU A 359 -42.41 35.55 -25.99
C LEU A 359 -41.89 35.78 -27.41
N GLN A 360 -40.99 34.92 -27.90
CA GLN A 360 -40.52 34.98 -29.29
C GLN A 360 -41.67 34.82 -30.28
N GLN A 361 -42.55 33.83 -30.09
CA GLN A 361 -43.72 33.65 -30.96
C GLN A 361 -44.62 34.89 -30.96
N ARG A 362 -44.83 35.50 -29.78
CA ARG A 362 -45.65 36.71 -29.67
C ARG A 362 -45.01 37.93 -30.32
N ILE A 363 -43.67 38.03 -30.29
CA ILE A 363 -42.93 39.08 -31.01
C ILE A 363 -43.11 38.89 -32.51
N GLU A 364 -42.93 37.67 -33.04
CA GLU A 364 -43.13 37.38 -34.46
C GLU A 364 -44.56 37.71 -34.91
N ASP A 365 -45.57 37.34 -34.12
CA ASP A 365 -46.98 37.66 -34.41
C ASP A 365 -47.24 39.17 -34.42
N LEU A 366 -46.63 39.91 -33.48
CA LEU A 366 -46.73 41.37 -33.41
C LEU A 366 -46.01 42.05 -34.57
N GLU A 367 -44.82 41.58 -34.95
CA GLU A 367 -44.06 42.06 -36.09
C GLU A 367 -44.85 41.87 -37.39
N LYS A 368 -45.47 40.70 -37.57
CA LYS A 368 -46.34 40.41 -38.70
C LYS A 368 -47.59 41.31 -38.72
N ALA A 369 -48.26 41.46 -37.58
CA ALA A 369 -49.43 42.33 -37.47
C ALA A 369 -49.09 43.80 -37.77
N LEU A 370 -47.90 44.25 -37.35
CA LEU A 370 -47.40 45.59 -37.65
C LEU A 370 -47.12 45.76 -39.15
N GLU A 371 -46.52 44.76 -39.79
CA GLU A 371 -46.25 44.79 -41.23
C GLU A 371 -47.54 44.78 -42.07
N ASP A 372 -48.54 43.98 -41.68
CA ASP A 372 -49.84 43.93 -42.33
C ASP A 372 -50.64 45.23 -42.11
N SER A 373 -50.62 45.78 -40.89
CA SER A 373 -51.26 47.08 -40.60
C SER A 373 -50.60 48.24 -41.37
N ASN A 374 -49.31 48.15 -41.67
CA ASN A 374 -48.60 49.14 -42.48
C ASN A 374 -48.99 49.06 -43.96
N LYS A 375 -49.44 47.90 -44.45
CA LYS A 375 -49.94 47.71 -45.83
C LYS A 375 -51.36 48.27 -46.03
N ASP A 376 -52.19 48.32 -44.98
CA ASP A 376 -53.61 48.66 -45.09
C ASP A 376 -54.01 50.09 -44.67
N SER A 377 -53.13 50.91 -44.09
CA SER A 377 -53.56 52.22 -43.57
C SER A 377 -52.50 53.33 -43.62
N TRP A 378 -52.18 53.79 -44.83
CA TRP A 378 -51.47 55.07 -45.02
C TRP A 378 -52.18 56.03 -45.99
N GLY A 379 -53.51 55.95 -46.05
CA GLY A 379 -54.37 56.93 -46.69
C GLY A 379 -54.91 57.99 -45.73
N ASN A 380 -54.03 58.94 -45.37
CA ASN A 380 -54.37 60.33 -44.99
C ASN A 380 -54.56 60.73 -43.50
N THR A 381 -53.73 61.71 -43.10
CA THR A 381 -53.93 62.77 -42.09
C THR A 381 -53.69 62.56 -40.57
N PHE A 382 -53.39 61.37 -40.03
CA PHE A 382 -52.99 61.24 -38.60
C PHE A 382 -51.48 61.03 -38.36
N ASN A 383 -50.71 60.83 -39.45
CA ASN A 383 -49.38 60.22 -39.36
C ASN A 383 -48.22 61.14 -38.94
N LYS A 384 -48.33 62.47 -39.04
CA LYS A 384 -47.16 63.33 -38.72
C LYS A 384 -46.99 63.65 -37.24
N GLN A 385 -48.06 63.63 -36.45
CA GLN A 385 -47.98 63.85 -35.00
C GLN A 385 -47.93 62.53 -34.22
N ALA A 386 -48.69 61.51 -34.65
CA ALA A 386 -48.60 60.18 -34.07
C ALA A 386 -47.22 59.55 -34.32
N ALA A 387 -46.66 59.61 -35.54
CA ALA A 387 -45.32 59.08 -35.80
C ALA A 387 -44.22 59.80 -35.00
N LYS A 388 -44.41 61.07 -34.61
CA LYS A 388 -43.41 61.81 -33.82
C LYS A 388 -43.43 61.43 -32.33
N VAL A 389 -44.62 61.14 -31.77
CA VAL A 389 -44.77 60.66 -30.39
C VAL A 389 -44.43 59.18 -30.31
N VAL A 390 -44.92 58.38 -31.25
CA VAL A 390 -44.64 56.95 -31.37
C VAL A 390 -43.16 56.71 -31.67
N ASN A 391 -42.49 57.46 -32.57
CA ASN A 391 -41.04 57.30 -32.75
C ASN A 391 -40.27 57.66 -31.49
N LYS A 392 -40.68 58.68 -30.74
CA LYS A 392 -39.99 59.08 -29.52
C LYS A 392 -40.17 58.06 -28.40
N GLU A 393 -41.31 57.39 -28.34
CA GLU A 393 -41.63 56.36 -27.36
C GLU A 393 -41.05 54.99 -27.77
N LEU A 394 -41.05 54.67 -29.07
CA LEU A 394 -40.31 53.55 -29.66
C LEU A 394 -38.81 53.72 -29.44
N GLU A 395 -38.20 54.87 -29.75
CA GLU A 395 -36.77 55.11 -29.48
C GLU A 395 -36.44 54.87 -28.01
N LYS A 396 -37.30 55.35 -27.09
CA LYS A 396 -37.13 55.17 -25.65
C LYS A 396 -37.23 53.71 -25.19
N THR A 397 -37.93 52.85 -25.92
CA THR A 397 -38.07 51.41 -25.60
C THR A 397 -37.10 50.53 -26.39
N ILE A 398 -36.76 50.91 -27.62
CA ILE A 398 -35.81 50.22 -28.50
C ILE A 398 -34.39 50.38 -28.00
N GLU A 399 -34.00 51.54 -27.47
CA GLU A 399 -32.64 51.77 -27.00
C GLU A 399 -32.21 50.84 -25.84
N PRO A 400 -33.02 50.62 -24.78
CA PRO A 400 -32.72 49.61 -23.77
C PRO A 400 -32.86 48.18 -24.28
N LEU A 401 -33.80 47.90 -25.21
CA LEU A 401 -33.91 46.56 -25.83
C LEU A 401 -32.69 46.25 -26.71
N MET A 402 -32.19 47.19 -27.50
CA MET A 402 -30.97 47.03 -28.30
C MET A 402 -29.76 46.88 -27.40
N SER A 403 -29.68 47.64 -26.32
CA SER A 403 -28.61 47.47 -25.32
C SER A 403 -28.65 46.08 -24.69
N GLU A 404 -29.84 45.55 -24.41
CA GLU A 404 -30.01 44.21 -23.84
C GLU A 404 -29.74 43.10 -24.87
N VAL A 405 -30.15 43.29 -26.13
CA VAL A 405 -29.83 42.38 -27.24
C VAL A 405 -28.32 42.38 -27.49
N GLU A 406 -27.66 43.53 -27.50
CA GLU A 406 -26.21 43.63 -27.65
C GLU A 406 -25.48 42.97 -26.47
N ARG A 407 -25.98 43.17 -25.24
CA ARG A 407 -25.48 42.48 -24.04
C ARG A 407 -25.64 40.96 -24.14
N LEU A 408 -26.81 40.48 -24.55
CA LEU A 408 -27.09 39.05 -24.72
C LEU A 408 -26.25 38.44 -25.85
N ASN A 409 -26.06 39.18 -26.95
CA ASN A 409 -25.22 38.74 -28.06
C ASN A 409 -23.75 38.64 -27.65
N ASN A 410 -23.27 39.58 -26.82
CA ASN A 410 -21.93 39.51 -26.22
C ASN A 410 -21.78 38.30 -25.28
N VAL A 411 -22.79 38.01 -24.45
CA VAL A 411 -22.80 36.83 -23.58
C VAL A 411 -22.82 35.54 -24.41
N LEU A 412 -23.64 35.46 -25.46
CA LEU A 412 -23.69 34.31 -26.36
C LEU A 412 -22.35 34.09 -27.07
N SER A 413 -21.74 35.15 -27.60
CA SER A 413 -20.41 35.08 -28.22
C SER A 413 -19.35 34.58 -27.22
N GLN A 414 -19.40 35.03 -25.97
CA GLN A 414 -18.49 34.56 -24.92
C GLN A 414 -18.72 33.08 -24.61
N ARG A 415 -19.98 32.64 -24.47
CA ARG A 415 -20.33 31.23 -24.24
C ARG A 415 -19.94 30.33 -25.39
N GLU A 416 -20.08 30.79 -26.63
CA GLU A 416 -19.69 30.04 -27.81
C GLU A 416 -18.16 29.90 -27.90
N GLN A 417 -17.41 30.93 -27.51
CA GLN A 417 -15.95 30.87 -27.38
C GLN A 417 -15.52 29.87 -26.28
N GLU A 418 -16.15 29.91 -25.10
CA GLU A 418 -15.92 28.95 -24.00
C GLU A 418 -16.21 27.51 -24.46
N LEU A 419 -17.31 27.30 -25.19
CA LEU A 419 -17.73 25.99 -25.68
C LEU A 419 -16.77 25.47 -26.75
N THR A 420 -16.24 26.35 -27.60
CA THR A 420 -15.22 26.01 -28.59
C THR A 420 -13.90 25.62 -27.90
N GLN A 421 -13.51 26.34 -26.86
CA GLN A 421 -12.33 26.05 -26.05
C GLN A 421 -12.47 24.72 -25.26
N ALA A 422 -13.65 24.45 -24.71
CA ALA A 422 -13.96 23.19 -24.03
C ALA A 422 -13.92 22.00 -25.02
N LYS A 423 -14.50 22.16 -26.22
CA LYS A 423 -14.41 21.16 -27.29
C LYS A 423 -12.98 20.91 -27.75
N ALA A 424 -12.15 21.95 -27.86
CA ALA A 424 -10.74 21.82 -28.22
C ALA A 424 -9.95 21.06 -27.14
N THR A 425 -10.19 21.37 -25.86
CA THR A 425 -9.57 20.69 -24.72
C THR A 425 -9.99 19.22 -24.65
N SER A 426 -11.28 18.92 -24.82
CA SER A 426 -11.79 17.55 -24.86
C SER A 426 -11.20 16.74 -26.03
N ARG A 427 -11.07 17.33 -27.22
CA ARG A 427 -10.38 16.69 -28.37
C ARG A 427 -8.91 16.42 -28.08
N LYS A 428 -8.22 17.31 -27.36
CA LYS A 428 -6.82 17.13 -26.96
C LYS A 428 -6.68 15.97 -25.96
N GLN A 429 -7.55 15.92 -24.95
CA GLN A 429 -7.61 14.81 -23.99
C GLN A 429 -7.93 13.48 -24.67
N LEU A 430 -8.85 13.46 -25.65
CA LEU A 430 -9.17 12.26 -26.42
C LEU A 430 -7.96 11.75 -27.23
N LYS A 431 -7.19 12.66 -27.85
CA LYS A 431 -5.95 12.31 -28.55
C LYS A 431 -4.87 11.78 -27.60
N GLU A 432 -4.74 12.35 -26.40
CA GLU A 432 -3.82 11.87 -25.36
C GLU A 432 -4.21 10.48 -24.83
N LEU A 433 -5.52 10.20 -24.70
CA LEU A 433 -6.04 8.88 -24.35
C LEU A 433 -5.80 7.84 -25.47
N GLN A 434 -5.98 8.22 -26.73
CA GLN A 434 -5.69 7.34 -27.87
C GLN A 434 -4.20 7.03 -28.04
N HIS A 435 -3.30 7.96 -27.68
CA HIS A 435 -1.86 7.71 -27.72
C HIS A 435 -1.36 6.78 -26.60
N LYS A 436 -2.12 6.62 -25.50
CA LYS A 436 -1.83 5.70 -24.40
C LYS A 436 -2.37 4.28 -24.59
N SER A 437 -3.15 4.00 -25.63
CA SER A 437 -3.72 2.67 -25.89
C SER A 437 -2.89 1.81 -26.86
N LYS A 438 -1.55 1.86 -26.77
CA LYS A 438 -0.65 0.88 -27.41
C LYS A 438 -0.34 -0.32 -26.51
N PHE A 439 -1.26 -0.67 -25.61
CA PHE A 439 -1.26 -2.01 -25.04
C PHE A 439 -1.98 -2.95 -26.02
N PRO A 440 -1.49 -4.19 -26.22
CA PRO A 440 -2.32 -5.21 -26.83
C PRO A 440 -3.62 -5.24 -26.01
N SER A 441 -4.73 -4.98 -26.69
CA SER A 441 -6.05 -4.94 -26.06
C SER A 441 -6.18 -6.19 -25.19
N VAL A 442 -6.57 -6.04 -23.92
CA VAL A 442 -6.86 -7.14 -22.97
C VAL A 442 -7.70 -8.24 -23.64
N ILE A 443 -8.46 -7.87 -24.67
CA ILE A 443 -9.33 -8.73 -25.47
C ILE A 443 -8.56 -9.61 -26.46
N THR A 444 -7.41 -9.18 -26.95
CA THR A 444 -6.49 -10.01 -27.76
C THR A 444 -5.83 -11.07 -26.89
N GLU A 445 -5.39 -10.72 -25.68
CA GLU A 445 -4.87 -11.70 -24.71
C GLU A 445 -5.97 -12.66 -24.24
N PHE A 446 -7.14 -12.14 -23.89
CA PHE A 446 -8.30 -12.94 -23.48
C PHE A 446 -8.79 -13.86 -24.61
N GLY A 447 -8.84 -13.36 -25.85
CA GLY A 447 -9.21 -14.14 -27.02
C GLY A 447 -8.19 -15.23 -27.35
N SER A 448 -6.89 -14.94 -27.20
CA SER A 448 -5.83 -15.94 -27.36
C SER A 448 -5.88 -17.00 -26.26
N LEU A 449 -6.21 -16.60 -25.03
CA LEU A 449 -6.40 -17.52 -23.91
C LEU A 449 -7.64 -18.40 -24.13
N GLY A 450 -8.75 -17.82 -24.59
CA GLY A 450 -9.97 -18.54 -24.94
C GLY A 450 -9.73 -19.55 -26.06
N GLU A 451 -8.99 -19.16 -27.10
CA GLU A 451 -8.58 -20.06 -28.19
C GLU A 451 -7.71 -21.21 -27.68
N TYR A 452 -6.72 -20.91 -26.83
CA TYR A 452 -5.84 -21.90 -26.21
C TYR A 452 -6.60 -22.86 -25.27
N LEU A 453 -7.61 -22.38 -24.54
CA LEU A 453 -8.45 -23.18 -23.64
C LEU A 453 -9.59 -23.90 -24.36
N GLY A 454 -9.75 -23.71 -25.68
CA GLY A 454 -10.80 -24.34 -26.48
C GLY A 454 -12.19 -23.78 -26.23
N TRP A 455 -12.31 -22.51 -25.83
CA TRP A 455 -13.61 -21.85 -25.68
C TRP A 455 -14.21 -21.61 -27.07
N ASN A 456 -15.31 -22.31 -27.35
CA ASN A 456 -16.02 -22.20 -28.63
C ASN A 456 -16.36 -20.73 -28.94
N GLY A 457 -16.01 -20.30 -30.16
CA GLY A 457 -16.23 -18.95 -30.65
C GLY A 457 -15.08 -17.97 -30.36
N TRP A 458 -14.21 -18.21 -29.39
CA TRP A 458 -13.08 -17.31 -29.10
C TRP A 458 -11.87 -17.57 -30.01
N SER A 459 -11.27 -16.48 -30.46
CA SER A 459 -9.99 -16.45 -31.19
C SER A 459 -9.17 -15.25 -30.74
N SER A 460 -7.88 -15.23 -31.05
CA SER A 460 -7.00 -14.06 -30.92
C SER A 460 -7.55 -12.77 -31.56
N LYS A 461 -8.50 -12.89 -32.51
CA LYS A 461 -9.16 -11.77 -33.18
C LYS A 461 -10.44 -11.29 -32.50
N GLY A 462 -11.03 -12.06 -31.59
CA GLY A 462 -12.30 -11.73 -30.92
C GLY A 462 -13.21 -12.95 -30.75
N TYR A 463 -14.50 -12.68 -30.52
CA TYR A 463 -15.53 -13.70 -30.27
C TYR A 463 -16.46 -13.84 -31.47
N ARG A 464 -16.67 -15.06 -31.95
CA ARG A 464 -17.62 -15.42 -33.00
C ARG A 464 -18.84 -16.06 -32.37
N THR A 465 -19.99 -15.43 -32.54
CA THR A 465 -21.29 -15.93 -32.06
C THR A 465 -21.72 -17.21 -32.78
N GLN A 466 -22.72 -17.91 -32.25
CA GLN A 466 -23.25 -19.15 -32.86
C GLN A 466 -23.76 -18.97 -34.30
N ASN A 467 -24.26 -17.78 -34.64
CA ASN A 467 -24.68 -17.42 -36.00
C ASN A 467 -23.50 -17.06 -36.94
N GLY A 468 -22.26 -17.14 -36.45
CA GLY A 468 -21.06 -16.92 -37.24
C GLY A 468 -20.57 -15.47 -37.31
N THR A 469 -21.21 -14.50 -36.63
CA THR A 469 -20.76 -13.10 -36.64
C THR A 469 -19.54 -12.89 -35.74
N LEU A 470 -18.47 -12.28 -36.27
CA LEU A 470 -17.26 -11.98 -35.49
C LEU A 470 -17.36 -10.60 -34.85
N TYR A 471 -17.27 -10.56 -33.52
CA TYR A 471 -17.20 -9.35 -32.70
C TYR A 471 -15.77 -9.13 -32.20
N THR A 472 -15.30 -7.89 -32.27
CA THR A 472 -13.96 -7.48 -31.86
C THR A 472 -14.01 -6.39 -30.80
N GLY A 473 -12.95 -6.21 -30.02
CA GLY A 473 -12.93 -5.21 -28.94
C GLY A 473 -14.00 -5.50 -27.89
N ILE A 474 -14.48 -4.48 -27.17
CA ILE A 474 -15.39 -4.68 -26.02
C ILE A 474 -16.69 -5.38 -26.39
N HIS A 475 -17.14 -5.23 -27.63
CA HIS A 475 -18.31 -5.90 -28.18
C HIS A 475 -18.17 -7.43 -28.22
N ALA A 476 -16.95 -7.96 -28.27
CA ALA A 476 -16.70 -9.41 -28.19
C ALA A 476 -17.15 -9.99 -26.84
N LEU A 477 -16.87 -9.28 -25.74
CA LEU A 477 -17.29 -9.69 -24.39
C LEU A 477 -18.80 -9.61 -24.23
N THR A 478 -19.41 -8.54 -24.74
CA THR A 478 -20.87 -8.37 -24.71
C THR A 478 -21.57 -9.49 -25.47
N ALA A 479 -21.12 -9.80 -26.69
CA ALA A 479 -21.69 -10.87 -27.51
C ALA A 479 -21.52 -12.25 -26.86
N PHE A 480 -20.36 -12.52 -26.24
CA PHE A 480 -20.15 -13.75 -25.48
C PHE A 480 -21.10 -13.88 -24.28
N ILE A 481 -21.25 -12.82 -23.48
CA ILE A 481 -22.18 -12.82 -22.34
C ILE A 481 -23.63 -13.04 -22.81
N CYS A 482 -24.02 -12.47 -23.94
CA CYS A 482 -25.34 -12.69 -24.54
C CYS A 482 -25.55 -14.16 -24.93
N ASP A 483 -24.60 -14.77 -25.66
CA ASP A 483 -24.68 -16.19 -26.04
C ASP A 483 -24.68 -17.11 -24.81
N LEU A 484 -23.93 -16.75 -23.76
CA LEU A 484 -23.86 -17.53 -22.52
C LEU A 484 -25.18 -17.47 -21.74
N LYS A 485 -25.86 -16.32 -21.73
CA LYS A 485 -27.21 -16.17 -21.17
C LYS A 485 -28.26 -16.98 -21.93
N VAL A 486 -28.16 -17.04 -23.26
CA VAL A 486 -29.07 -17.83 -24.10
C VAL A 486 -28.83 -19.34 -23.91
N SER A 487 -27.58 -19.74 -23.72
CA SER A 487 -27.21 -21.16 -23.57
C SER A 487 -27.51 -21.74 -22.18
N HIS A 488 -27.62 -20.89 -21.15
CA HIS A 488 -27.92 -21.31 -19.77
C HIS A 488 -29.03 -20.46 -19.14
N PRO A 489 -30.31 -20.68 -19.53
CA PRO A 489 -31.44 -19.89 -19.01
C PRO A 489 -31.72 -20.09 -17.51
N SER A 490 -31.14 -21.11 -16.86
CA SER A 490 -31.40 -21.47 -15.46
C SER A 490 -30.64 -20.67 -14.40
N TYR A 491 -29.86 -19.66 -14.78
CA TYR A 491 -29.12 -18.79 -13.84
C TYR A 491 -29.78 -17.42 -13.61
N GLN A 492 -30.97 -17.19 -14.16
CA GLN A 492 -31.79 -16.05 -13.75
C GLN A 492 -32.48 -16.42 -12.43
N GLU A 493 -32.21 -15.64 -11.38
CA GLU A 493 -32.88 -15.67 -10.07
C GLU A 493 -32.38 -16.69 -9.03
N GLN A 494 -31.08 -16.67 -8.72
CA GLN A 494 -30.69 -16.84 -7.32
C GLN A 494 -30.16 -15.51 -6.80
N GLU A 495 -31.08 -14.73 -6.22
CA GLU A 495 -30.72 -13.67 -5.29
C GLU A 495 -29.88 -14.29 -4.18
N ILE A 496 -28.60 -13.95 -4.14
CA ILE A 496 -27.73 -14.24 -3.01
C ILE A 496 -28.12 -13.19 -1.96
N PRO A 497 -28.74 -13.57 -0.84
CA PRO A 497 -29.05 -12.62 0.22
C PRO A 497 -27.72 -12.21 0.85
N PHE A 498 -27.39 -10.92 0.77
CA PHE A 498 -26.29 -10.30 1.51
C PHE A 498 -26.77 -9.80 2.86
#